data_AF-A0A429ZRH2-F1
#
_entry.id   AF-A0A429ZRH2-F1
#
_cell.length_a   1.000
_cell.length_b   1.000
_cell.length_c   1.000
_cell.angle_alpha   90.00
_cell.angle_beta   90.00
_cell.angle_gamma   90.00
#
_symmetry.space_group_name_H-M   'P 1'
#
loop_
_entity.id
_entity.type
_entity.pdbx_description
1 polymer ?
#
loop_
_entity_poly.entity_id
_entity_poly.type
_entity_poly.pdbx_seq_one_letter_code
_entity_poly.pdbx_strand_id
1 'polypeptide(L)' 'MDDKKLLKSEKIRLKNDKLRAKGKDPLKGWGKMVNTGLGGLNKASLVDTKDFAKDLQKDIAKENERKKL' A
#
# COMPACT_ATOMS: atom_id res chain seq x y z
N MET A 1 -8.80 30.20 5.13
CA MET A 1 -9.49 28.91 5.35
C MET A 1 -8.47 27.96 5.93
N ASP A 2 -8.44 27.82 7.25
CA ASP A 2 -7.43 27.01 7.92
C ASP A 2 -7.55 25.54 7.49
N ASP A 3 -6.43 24.94 7.07
CA ASP A 3 -6.30 23.52 6.69
C ASP A 3 -6.82 22.53 7.77
N LYS A 4 -7.12 23.06 8.97
CA LYS A 4 -7.68 22.35 10.12
C LYS A 4 -9.15 21.92 9.94
N LYS A 5 -9.95 22.53 9.06
CA LYS A 5 -11.40 22.24 8.94
C LYS A 5 -11.87 21.54 7.65
N LEU A 6 -10.97 21.04 6.81
CA LEU A 6 -11.39 20.21 5.68
C LEU A 6 -11.92 18.85 6.19
N LEU A 7 -13.09 18.46 5.71
CA LEU A 7 -13.68 17.16 6.00
C LEU A 7 -12.70 16.07 5.56
N LYS A 8 -12.66 14.94 6.29
CA LYS A 8 -11.75 13.82 5.99
C LYS A 8 -11.87 13.37 4.53
N SER A 9 -13.08 13.43 3.97
CA SER A 9 -13.39 13.16 2.56
C SER A 9 -12.67 14.10 1.59
N GLU A 10 -12.64 15.40 1.87
CA GLU A 10 -11.98 16.41 1.02
C GLU A 10 -10.46 16.26 1.05
N LYS A 11 -9.89 15.96 2.23
CA LYS A 11 -8.46 15.65 2.35
C LYS A 11 -8.07 14.43 1.51
N ILE A 12 -8.92 13.41 1.47
CA ILE A 12 -8.71 12.22 0.63
C ILE A 12 -8.81 12.58 -0.85
N ARG A 13 -9.79 13.39 -1.26
CA ARG A 13 -9.94 13.86 -2.65
C ARG A 13 -8.70 14.62 -3.13
N LEU A 14 -8.26 15.62 -2.37
CA LEU A 14 -7.05 16.40 -2.68
C LEU A 14 -5.79 15.51 -2.75
N LYS A 15 -5.67 14.53 -1.86
CA LYS A 15 -4.56 13.57 -1.89
C LYS A 15 -4.62 12.70 -3.15
N ASN A 16 -5.80 12.19 -3.52
CA ASN A 16 -5.98 11.37 -4.71
C ASN A 16 -5.71 12.15 -6.00
N ASP A 17 -6.15 13.41 -6.07
CA ASP A 17 -5.89 14.29 -7.22
C ASP A 17 -4.39 14.58 -7.37
N LYS A 18 -3.68 14.84 -6.26
CA LYS A 18 -2.20 14.97 -6.26
C LYS A 18 -1.50 13.69 -6.71
N LEU A 19 -2.04 12.52 -6.39
CA LEU A 19 -1.48 11.24 -6.84
C LEU A 19 -1.73 11.01 -8.33
N ARG A 20 -2.94 11.32 -8.83
CA ARG A 20 -3.25 11.28 -10.27
C ARG A 20 -2.35 12.21 -11.08
N ALA A 21 -2.11 13.43 -10.60
CA ALA A 21 -1.19 14.38 -11.25
C ALA A 21 0.25 13.85 -11.34
N LYS A 22 0.68 12.98 -10.41
CA LYS A 22 1.99 12.32 -10.41
C LYS A 22 2.03 11.04 -11.28
N GLY A 23 0.97 10.76 -12.04
CA GLY A 23 0.85 9.53 -12.83
C GLY A 23 0.60 8.26 -12.01
N LYS A 24 0.36 8.41 -10.69
CA LYS A 24 -0.04 7.31 -9.80
C LYS A 24 -1.56 7.23 -9.83
N ASP A 25 -2.08 6.45 -10.77
CA ASP A 25 -3.50 6.21 -10.86
C ASP A 25 -4.00 5.38 -9.65
N PRO A 26 -4.87 5.94 -8.80
CA PRO A 26 -5.43 5.21 -7.65
C PRO A 26 -6.29 4.01 -8.05
N LEU A 27 -6.76 3.93 -9.31
CA LEU A 27 -7.42 2.75 -9.87
C LEU A 27 -6.45 1.70 -10.42
N LYS A 28 -5.14 1.99 -10.52
CA LYS A 28 -4.12 1.04 -11.02
C LYS A 28 -3.88 -0.16 -10.09
N GLY A 29 -4.68 -0.27 -9.04
CA GLY A 29 -4.58 -1.30 -8.02
C GLY A 29 -3.41 -1.04 -7.08
N TRP A 30 -3.60 -1.39 -5.81
CA TRP A 30 -2.46 -1.70 -4.96
C TRP A 30 -1.96 -3.04 -5.52
N GLY A 31 -0.69 -3.14 -5.89
CA GLY A 31 -0.12 -4.42 -6.34
C GLY A 31 -0.43 -5.53 -5.33
N LYS A 32 -0.29 -6.79 -5.76
CA LYS A 32 -0.57 -7.97 -4.93
C LYS A 32 -0.03 -7.77 -3.51
N MET A 33 -0.94 -7.69 -2.53
CA MET A 33 -0.58 -7.47 -1.13
C MET A 33 0.18 -8.68 -0.61
N VAL A 34 1.22 -8.45 0.19
CA VAL A 34 1.95 -9.52 0.89
C VAL A 34 0.98 -10.19 1.86
N ASN A 35 0.51 -11.39 1.51
CA ASN A 35 -0.38 -12.16 2.36
C ASN A 35 0.46 -13.08 3.26
N THR A 36 0.82 -12.60 4.44
CA THR A 36 1.51 -13.40 5.45
C THR A 36 0.57 -14.34 6.21
N GLY A 37 -0.73 -14.36 5.89
CA GLY A 37 -1.76 -15.10 6.64
C GLY A 37 -2.10 -14.52 8.02
N LEU A 38 -1.38 -13.48 8.46
CA LEU A 38 -1.46 -12.90 9.80
C LEU A 38 -1.96 -11.45 9.77
N GLY A 39 -3.01 -11.20 8.98
CA GLY A 39 -3.61 -9.88 8.83
C GLY A 39 -4.05 -9.30 10.18
N GLY A 40 -3.40 -8.23 10.64
CA GLY A 40 -3.79 -7.50 11.86
C GLY A 40 -2.78 -7.51 13.02
N LEU A 41 -1.64 -8.20 12.91
CA LEU A 41 -0.62 -8.26 13.98
C LEU A 41 0.23 -7.00 14.17
N ASN A 42 -0.28 -5.81 13.82
CA ASN A 42 0.45 -4.54 14.02
C ASN A 42 0.65 -4.15 15.50
N LYS A 43 0.06 -4.88 16.46
CA LYS A 43 0.13 -4.53 17.89
C LYS A 43 0.69 -5.58 18.85
N ALA A 44 0.87 -6.84 18.45
CA ALA A 44 1.47 -7.87 19.31
C ALA A 44 1.80 -9.11 18.48
N SER A 45 2.96 -9.13 17.82
CA SER A 45 3.45 -10.35 17.19
C SER A 45 4.11 -11.23 18.27
N LEU A 46 3.43 -12.28 18.74
CA LEU A 46 4.08 -13.34 19.54
C LEU A 46 5.08 -14.16 18.69
N VAL A 47 4.98 -14.05 17.37
CA VAL A 47 5.79 -14.80 16.40
C VAL A 47 6.45 -13.80 15.45
N ASP A 48 7.77 -13.84 15.33
CA ASP A 48 8.51 -12.98 14.39
C ASP A 48 8.33 -13.51 12.96
N THR A 49 7.51 -12.83 12.17
CA THR A 49 7.26 -13.18 10.76
C THR A 49 7.89 -12.21 9.78
N LYS A 50 8.86 -11.40 10.23
CA LYS A 50 9.48 -10.36 9.39
C LYS A 50 10.22 -10.94 8.19
N ASP A 51 11.01 -12.00 8.40
CA ASP A 51 11.78 -12.62 7.32
C ASP A 51 10.86 -13.28 6.29
N PHE A 52 9.81 -13.98 6.75
CA PHE A 52 8.79 -14.55 5.87
C PHE A 52 8.06 -13.48 5.04
N ALA A 53 7.67 -12.37 5.68
CA ALA A 53 7.04 -11.25 4.98
C ALA A 53 7.98 -10.62 3.94
N LYS A 54 9.27 -10.50 4.29
CA LYS A 54 10.31 -9.95 3.40
C LYS A 54 10.51 -10.81 2.16
N ASP A 55 10.52 -12.13 2.31
CA ASP A 55 10.69 -13.04 1.18
C ASP A 55 9.47 -13.05 0.25
N LEU A 56 8.26 -13.08 0.79
CA LEU A 56 7.04 -12.90 0.00
C LEU A 56 7.02 -11.57 -0.77
N GLN A 57 7.51 -10.48 -0.15
CA GLN A 57 7.62 -9.19 -0.83
C GLN A 57 8.61 -9.23 -2.01
N LYS A 58 9.75 -9.92 -1.86
CA LYS A 58 10.72 -10.11 -2.95
C LYS A 58 10.10 -10.90 -4.10
N ASP A 59 9.35 -11.95 -3.80
CA ASP A 59 8.73 -12.79 -4.84
C ASP A 59 7.64 -12.03 -5.61
N ILE A 60 6.84 -11.23 -4.92
CA ILE A 60 5.86 -10.33 -5.56
C ILE A 60 6.57 -9.30 -6.45
N ALA A 61 7.70 -8.75 -6.00
CA ALA A 61 8.49 -7.81 -6.81
C ALA A 61 9.02 -8.48 -8.09
N LYS A 62 9.60 -9.68 -7.99
CA LYS A 62 10.05 -10.47 -9.14
C LYS A 62 8.91 -10.81 -10.10
N GLU A 63 7.74 -11.19 -9.57
CA GLU A 63 6.54 -11.47 -10.38
C GLU A 63 6.10 -10.23 -11.17
N ASN A 64 6.14 -9.05 -10.54
CA ASN A 64 5.78 -7.79 -11.20
C ASN A 64 6.80 -7.37 -12.26
N GLU A 65 8.10 -7.61 -12.06
CA GLU A 65 9.13 -7.36 -13.08
C GLU A 65 8.95 -8.28 -14.28
N ARG A 66 8.68 -9.58 -14.05
CA ARG A 66 8.38 -10.55 -15.12
C ARG A 66 7.14 -10.18 -15.94
N LYS A 67 6.10 -9.64 -15.32
CA LYS A 67 4.87 -9.18 -16.02
C LYS A 67 5.04 -7.86 -16.78
N LYS A 68 6.15 -7.16 -16.57
CA LYS A 68 6.45 -5.87 -17.20
C LYS A 68 7.25 -6.01 -18.51
N LEU A 69 7.86 -7.18 -18.72
CA LEU A 69 8.45 -7.65 -19.98
C LEU A 69 7.34 -8.16 -20.91
#